data_AF-A0A2R6KAI3-F1
#
_entry.id   AF-A0A2R6KAI3-F1
#
_cell.length_a   1.000
_cell.length_b   1.000
_cell.length_c   1.000
_cell.angle_alpha   90.00
_cell.angle_beta   90.00
_cell.angle_gamma   90.00
#
_symmetry.space_group_name_H-M   'P 1'
#
loop_
_entity.id
_entity.type
_entity.pdbx_description
1 polymer ?
#
loop_
_entity_poly.entity_id
_entity_poly.type
_entity_poly.pdbx_seq_one_letter_code
_entity_poly.pdbx_strand_id
1 'polypeptide(L)' 'MYEDSTVGVVVPAYNEEEFVGRVIETVPTFVDRTYVVDDHSTDDTWAEIERHAALVNGNADADGAIPYAPVSG' A
#
# COMPACT_ATOMS: atom_id res chain seq x y z
N MET A 1 3.63 -14.66 0.21
CA MET A 1 2.93 -15.93 0.51
C MET A 1 3.37 -16.47 1.86
N TYR A 2 2.42 -17.01 2.63
CA TYR A 2 2.64 -17.65 3.92
C TYR A 2 1.95 -19.00 3.91
N GLU A 3 2.66 -20.10 4.18
CA GLU A 3 2.09 -21.47 4.23
C GLU A 3 1.22 -21.82 3.01
N ASP A 4 1.77 -21.67 1.79
CA ASP A 4 1.08 -21.88 0.51
C ASP A 4 -0.23 -21.06 0.32
N SER A 5 -0.44 -20.06 1.17
CA SER A 5 -1.60 -19.17 1.15
C SER A 5 -1.21 -17.77 0.68
N THR A 6 -2.09 -17.16 -0.10
CA THR A 6 -2.01 -15.75 -0.46
C THR A 6 -2.51 -14.88 0.69
N VAL A 7 -1.72 -13.91 1.13
CA VAL A 7 -2.05 -13.00 2.23
C VAL A 7 -2.30 -11.60 1.68
N GLY A 8 -3.50 -11.08 1.92
CA GLY A 8 -3.87 -9.70 1.66
C GLY A 8 -4.07 -8.91 2.96
N VAL A 9 -3.59 -7.68 3.01
CA VAL A 9 -3.79 -6.76 4.15
C VAL A 9 -4.60 -5.56 3.68
N VAL A 10 -5.61 -5.15 4.45
CA VAL A 10 -6.33 -3.90 4.25
C VAL A 10 -6.00 -2.96 5.40
N VAL A 11 -5.56 -1.74 5.09
CA VAL A 11 -5.19 -0.72 6.06
C VAL A 11 -6.12 0.49 5.86
N PRO A 12 -7.18 0.65 6.68
CA PRO A 12 -7.93 1.90 6.72
C PRO A 12 -7.06 2.99 7.37
N ALA A 13 -7.07 4.20 6.81
CA ALA A 13 -6.34 5.35 7.30
C ALA A 13 -7.27 6.57 7.40
N TYR A 14 -7.24 7.29 8.53
CA TYR A 14 -7.94 8.55 8.72
C TYR A 14 -7.05 9.51 9.53
N ASN A 15 -6.61 10.59 8.90
CA ASN A 15 -5.66 11.55 9.47
C ASN A 15 -4.35 10.90 10.00
N GLU A 16 -3.69 10.13 9.14
CA GLU A 16 -2.48 9.35 9.41
C GLU A 16 -1.27 9.85 8.59
N GLU A 17 -1.25 11.11 8.16
CA GLU A 17 -0.20 11.69 7.29
C GLU A 17 1.23 11.46 7.84
N GLU A 18 1.40 11.44 9.16
CA GLU A 18 2.71 11.23 9.81
C GLU A 18 3.16 9.76 9.84
N PHE A 19 2.26 8.80 9.62
CA PHE A 19 2.51 7.38 9.90
C PHE A 19 2.28 6.46 8.70
N VAL A 20 1.35 6.80 7.80
CA VAL A 20 0.90 5.92 6.72
C VAL A 20 2.03 5.50 5.77
N GLY A 21 2.98 6.40 5.51
CA GLY A 21 4.16 6.08 4.71
C GLY A 21 5.01 4.96 5.31
N ARG A 22 5.25 5.00 6.63
CA ARG A 22 5.99 3.93 7.32
C ARG A 22 5.24 2.61 7.25
N VAL A 23 3.92 2.63 7.40
CA VAL A 23 3.10 1.40 7.30
C VAL A 23 3.27 0.77 5.92
N ILE A 24 3.17 1.57 4.85
CA ILE A 24 3.34 1.11 3.46
C ILE A 24 4.74 0.51 3.23
N GLU A 25 5.79 1.17 3.69
CA GLU A 25 7.17 0.75 3.45
C GLU A 25 7.63 -0.45 4.29
N THR A 26 6.95 -0.72 5.40
CA THR A 26 7.35 -1.77 6.36
C THR A 26 6.45 -2.99 6.35
N VAL A 27 5.57 -3.12 5.35
CA VAL A 27 4.75 -4.32 5.15
C VAL A 27 5.65 -5.56 5.07
N PRO A 28 5.37 -6.62 5.87
CA PRO A 28 6.17 -7.83 5.83
C PRO A 28 6.15 -8.52 4.47
N THR A 29 7.27 -9.09 4.04
CA THR A 29 7.43 -9.74 2.73
C THR A 29 6.55 -10.97 2.49
N PHE A 30 5.96 -11.54 3.55
CA PHE A 30 5.01 -12.64 3.39
C PHE A 30 3.63 -12.17 2.91
N VAL A 31 3.33 -10.86 3.03
CA VAL A 31 2.11 -10.23 2.50
C VAL A 31 2.26 -10.07 0.99
N ASP A 32 1.32 -10.64 0.25
CA ASP A 32 1.35 -10.61 -1.21
C ASP A 32 0.76 -9.31 -1.77
N ARG A 33 -0.23 -8.73 -1.08
CA ARG A 33 -0.87 -7.46 -1.47
C ARG A 33 -1.33 -6.66 -0.27
N THR A 34 -1.12 -5.35 -0.32
CA THR A 34 -1.64 -4.39 0.66
C THR A 34 -2.57 -3.41 -0.02
N TYR A 35 -3.74 -3.19 0.57
CA TYR A 35 -4.73 -2.22 0.13
C TYR A 35 -4.86 -1.16 1.23
N VAL A 36 -4.17 -0.03 1.05
CA VAL A 36 -4.32 1.12 1.94
C VAL A 36 -5.48 1.98 1.44
N VAL A 37 -6.45 2.25 2.31
CA VAL A 37 -7.70 2.93 1.97
C VAL A 37 -7.82 4.17 2.84
N ASP A 38 -7.80 5.33 2.21
CA ASP A 38 -8.12 6.59 2.89
C ASP A 38 -9.63 6.67 3.18
N ASP A 39 -9.99 6.86 4.44
CA ASP A 39 -11.37 6.98 4.91
C ASP A 39 -11.82 8.45 4.96
N HIS A 40 -11.59 9.17 3.86
CA HIS A 40 -11.93 10.58 3.71
C HIS A 40 -11.23 11.47 4.76
N SER A 41 -9.91 11.36 4.82
CA SER A 41 -9.10 12.20 5.71
C SER A 41 -9.25 13.69 5.39
N THR A 42 -8.94 14.52 6.39
CA THR A 42 -8.97 15.99 6.29
C THR A 42 -7.59 16.62 6.22
N ASP A 43 -6.54 15.80 6.20
CA ASP A 43 -5.12 16.15 6.13
C ASP A 43 -4.47 15.52 4.87
N ASP A 44 -3.14 15.49 4.79
CA ASP A 44 -2.42 15.02 3.60
C ASP A 44 -2.30 13.47 3.52
N THR A 45 -3.08 12.70 4.30
CA THR A 45 -3.03 11.22 4.32
C THR A 45 -3.11 10.59 2.93
N TRP A 46 -4.03 11.04 2.07
CA TRP A 46 -4.16 10.52 0.71
C TRP A 46 -2.91 10.78 -0.14
N ALA A 47 -2.33 11.98 -0.03
CA ALA A 47 -1.13 12.36 -0.77
C ALA A 47 0.10 11.53 -0.33
N GLU A 48 0.20 11.22 0.97
CA GLU A 48 1.23 10.32 1.49
C GLU A 48 1.01 8.87 1.01
N ILE A 49 -0.23 8.38 1.00
CA ILE A 49 -0.57 7.06 0.44
C ILE A 49 -0.13 6.96 -1.03
N GLU A 50 -0.51 7.92 -1.88
CA GLU A 50 -0.14 7.92 -3.31
C GLU A 50 1.37 7.91 -3.50
N ARG A 51 2.10 8.76 -2.75
CA ARG A 51 3.56 8.88 -2.84
C ARG A 51 4.27 7.58 -2.47
N HIS A 52 3.95 7.02 -1.31
CA HIS A 52 4.62 5.82 -0.81
C HIS A 52 4.20 4.57 -1.59
N ALA A 53 2.94 4.48 -2.04
CA ALA A 53 2.48 3.39 -2.91
C ALA A 53 3.22 3.41 -4.27
N ALA A 54 3.40 4.59 -4.87
CA ALA A 54 4.16 4.70 -6.13
C ALA A 54 5.62 4.24 -5.98
N LEU A 55 6.27 4.60 -4.87
CA LEU A 55 7.64 4.17 -4.56
C LEU A 55 7.74 2.63 -4.41
N VAL A 56 6.85 2.04 -3.61
CA VAL A 56 6.86 0.58 -3.37
C VAL A 56 6.47 -0.20 -4.63
N ASN A 57 5.46 0.24 -5.37
CA ASN A 57 5.03 -0.43 -6.59
C ASN A 57 6.10 -0.35 -7.70
N GLY A 58 6.77 0.81 -7.84
CA GLY A 58 7.88 0.94 -8.78
C GLY A 58 9.06 0.00 -8.48
N ASN A 59 9.30 -0.30 -7.20
CA ASN A 59 10.27 -1.32 -6.80
C ASN A 59 9.77 -2.75 -7.09
N ALA A 60 8.48 -3.02 -6.86
CA ALA A 60 7.88 -4.34 -7.09
C ALA A 60 7.85 -4.73 -8.58
N ASP A 61 7.61 -3.77 -9.47
CA ASP A 61 7.63 -3.99 -10.92
C ASP A 61 9.02 -4.44 -11.42
N ALA A 62 10.10 -4.00 -10.76
CA ALA A 62 11.46 -4.44 -11.07
C ALA A 62 11.72 -5.90 -10.67
N ASP A 63 11.00 -6.40 -9.66
CA ASP A 63 11.13 -7.76 -9.13
C ASP A 63 10.16 -8.77 -9.79
N GLY A 64 9.43 -8.36 -10.83
CA GLY A 64 8.50 -9.21 -11.56
C GLY A 64 7.18 -9.48 -10.83
N ALA A 65 6.81 -8.60 -9.88
CA ALA A 65 5.49 -8.63 -9.27
C ALA A 65 4.40 -8.37 -10.32
N ILE A 66 3.23 -8.97 -10.10
CA ILE A 66 2.06 -8.75 -10.94
C ILE A 66 1.61 -7.27 -10.83
N PRO A 67 1.61 -6.49 -11.92
CA PRO A 67 1.32 -5.07 -11.84
C PRO A 67 -0.14 -4.83 -11.42
N TYR A 68 -0.33 -3.92 -10.47
CA TYR A 68 -1.64 -3.35 -10.16
C TYR A 68 -1.92 -2.24 -11.17
N ALA A 69 -2.87 -2.47 -12.08
CA ALA A 69 -3.41 -1.40 -12.91
C ALA A 69 -4.38 -0.57 -12.05
N PRO A 70 -4.16 0.75 -11.89
CA PRO A 70 -5.10 1.58 -11.14
C PRO A 70 -6.47 1.52 -11.82
N VAL A 71 -7.51 1.26 -11.02
CA VAL A 71 -8.89 1.45 -11.48
C VAL A 71 -9.14 2.95 -11.58
N SER A 72 -9.41 3.42 -12.79
CA SER A 72 -9.85 4.79 -13.01
C SER A 72 -11.24 4.97 -12.37
N GLY A 73 -11.27 5.70 -11.24
CA GLY A 73 -12.41 6.39 -10.62
C GLY A 73 -13.79 5.75 -10.69
#